data_AF-A0A8H5I159-F1
#
_entry.id   AF-A0A8H5I159-F1
#
_cell.length_a   1.000
_cell.length_b   1.000
_cell.length_c   1.000
_cell.angle_alpha   90.00
_cell.angle_beta   90.00
_cell.angle_gamma   90.00
#
_symmetry.space_group_name_H-M   'P 1'
#
loop_
_entity.id
_entity.type
_entity.pdbx_description
1 polymer ?
#
loop_
_entity_poly.entity_id
_entity_poly.type
_entity_poly.pdbx_seq_one_letter_code
_entity_poly.pdbx_strand_id
1 'polypeptide(L)'
;MSFSLPPINDNPDGGWGPSSSNLPDQFKFKDIPYAPYSKSDKLGRFADWNETTTDTRQAAVGVPAAQNARTGAGGRRREGTQAFGSGTASAFAYFHVEDESSFSLVDNKAAPARRGGGFSRGRGNTRGGAGNYTTRGGTQRGRGGFNSTRGGVQRGGRRGWRDWEKNTRTRESSVVISPSWSMLEEIEFHRLAKLRLDVDEPEDLDSYGRLFAYDKTFDRITTKTEKPLQQLDRIKYNTTTSDDPVIQQLASKNAATIYTTDVILSVLMCAPRSVYPWDIVIVREGNNVFFDKRDGGPFDTVTVNENASDPPQDPSPPNPNNPNEKAPEAPSINSATSLSLEATYVNQNFAFQSVIETNPPPVVDFANPNPFYGPDETEPLASCGYRYRVFDLSIQEDEDFKICVRTEVDAYLPGAGNPREGQGLVTIRALNEFDPRAPGAGGAPDWRTKLDSQRGAVVATEMKNNSYKLAKWAVQSILAGADLMKIGYVSRSNPRDAARHVILSTASVRPTDFAAQLNVSFTNGWGIVRTVADLCMKMPEGKYVLVKDPNRPVIRLYAIPASTFSGEDEDVEGFEEEDL
;
A
#
# COMPACT_ATOMS: atom_id res chain seq x y z
N MET A 1 -57.47 -2.08 47.91
CA MET A 1 -56.56 -1.73 46.80
C MET A 1 -55.16 -2.00 47.30
N SER A 2 -54.47 -3.02 46.77
CA SER A 2 -53.08 -3.28 47.12
C SER A 2 -52.18 -2.41 46.24
N PHE A 3 -51.40 -1.52 46.86
CA PHE A 3 -50.35 -0.79 46.18
C PHE A 3 -49.05 -1.58 46.32
N SER A 4 -48.52 -2.11 45.22
CA SER A 4 -47.20 -2.71 45.15
C SER A 4 -46.19 -1.63 44.82
N LEU A 5 -45.08 -1.59 45.56
CA LEU A 5 -43.98 -0.68 45.24
C LEU A 5 -43.44 -0.98 43.83
N PRO A 6 -43.26 0.04 42.97
CA PRO A 6 -42.64 -0.17 41.68
C PRO A 6 -41.17 -0.58 41.87
N PRO A 7 -40.64 -1.52 41.06
CA PRO A 7 -39.24 -1.91 41.13
C PRO A 7 -38.37 -0.71 40.71
N ILE A 8 -37.36 -0.40 41.54
CA ILE A 8 -36.32 0.60 41.26
C ILE A 8 -35.00 -0.17 41.10
N ASN A 9 -34.29 0.08 40.00
CA ASN A 9 -32.99 -0.54 39.75
C ASN A 9 -31.90 0.25 40.46
N ASP A 10 -31.04 -0.46 41.19
CA ASP A 10 -29.89 0.14 41.85
C ASP A 10 -28.69 0.20 40.89
N ASN A 11 -27.86 1.23 41.01
CA ASN A 11 -26.64 1.35 40.23
C ASN A 11 -25.44 0.97 41.11
N PRO A 12 -24.93 -0.27 41.00
CA PRO A 12 -23.88 -0.78 41.89
C PRO A 12 -22.55 -0.02 41.76
N ASP A 13 -22.35 0.73 40.67
CA ASP A 13 -21.15 1.53 40.43
C ASP A 13 -21.20 2.90 41.16
N GLY A 14 -22.27 3.16 41.94
CA GLY A 14 -22.45 4.38 42.73
C GLY A 14 -22.76 5.64 41.92
N GLY A 15 -22.94 5.51 40.61
CA GLY A 15 -23.30 6.60 39.70
C GLY A 15 -24.80 6.88 39.66
N TRP A 16 -25.17 8.12 39.29
CA TRP A 16 -26.55 8.47 38.95
C TRP A 16 -26.82 8.18 37.48
N GLY A 17 -27.87 7.41 37.19
CA GLY A 17 -28.31 7.08 35.82
C GLY A 17 -28.19 5.60 35.46
N PRO A 18 -28.44 5.22 34.20
CA PRO A 18 -28.37 3.83 33.75
C PRO A 18 -26.91 3.32 33.76
N SER A 19 -26.69 2.16 34.35
CA SER A 19 -25.39 1.47 34.29
C SER A 19 -25.18 0.86 32.90
N SER A 20 -23.99 1.01 32.34
CA SER A 20 -23.57 0.38 31.06
C SER A 20 -23.18 -1.09 31.23
N SER A 21 -22.83 -1.50 32.44
CA SER A 21 -22.38 -2.86 32.81
C SER A 21 -23.52 -3.71 33.37
N ASN A 22 -24.60 -3.09 33.86
CA ASN A 22 -25.70 -3.78 34.53
C ASN A 22 -27.07 -3.35 33.97
N LEU A 23 -27.48 -3.96 32.85
CA LEU A 23 -28.82 -3.82 32.30
C LEU A 23 -29.79 -4.78 33.03
N PRO A 24 -30.96 -4.30 33.51
CA PRO A 24 -31.90 -5.15 34.24
C PRO A 24 -32.37 -6.35 33.40
N ASP A 25 -32.48 -7.54 33.99
CA ASP A 25 -32.95 -8.75 33.30
C ASP A 25 -34.35 -8.64 32.72
N GLN A 26 -35.16 -7.73 33.26
CA GLN A 26 -36.52 -7.44 32.79
C GLN A 26 -36.54 -6.59 31.52
N PHE A 27 -35.39 -6.12 31.03
CA PHE A 27 -35.31 -5.29 29.84
C PHE A 27 -35.51 -6.15 28.59
N LYS A 28 -36.76 -6.13 28.07
CA LYS A 28 -37.27 -7.00 26.99
C LYS A 28 -36.43 -7.06 25.71
N PHE A 29 -35.56 -6.08 25.47
CA PHE A 29 -34.77 -5.95 24.24
C PHE A 29 -33.26 -6.04 24.47
N LYS A 30 -32.80 -6.53 25.64
CA LYS A 30 -31.35 -6.66 25.94
C LYS A 30 -30.62 -7.59 24.97
N ASP A 31 -31.30 -8.62 24.48
CA ASP A 31 -30.73 -9.64 23.58
C ASP A 31 -30.96 -9.33 22.09
N ILE A 32 -31.44 -8.13 21.74
CA ILE A 32 -31.76 -7.74 20.36
C ILE A 32 -30.87 -6.56 19.95
N PRO A 33 -30.11 -6.65 18.85
CA PRO A 33 -29.32 -5.54 18.36
C PRO A 33 -30.19 -4.29 18.13
N TYR A 34 -29.73 -3.15 18.63
CA TYR A 34 -30.48 -1.90 18.46
C TYR A 34 -30.26 -1.32 17.06
N ALA A 35 -31.36 -1.07 16.34
CA ALA A 35 -31.38 -0.30 15.10
C ALA A 35 -32.46 0.79 15.18
N PRO A 36 -32.12 2.09 15.01
CA PRO A 36 -33.10 3.16 15.06
C PRO A 36 -34.03 3.10 13.83
N TYR A 37 -35.33 3.28 14.05
CA TYR A 37 -36.33 3.31 12.99
C TYR A 37 -37.48 4.27 13.33
N SER A 38 -38.26 4.66 12.32
CA SER A 38 -39.49 5.42 12.51
C SER A 38 -40.72 4.60 12.09
N LYS A 39 -41.74 4.55 12.96
CA LYS A 39 -43.02 3.89 12.65
C LYS A 39 -43.85 4.62 11.61
N SER A 40 -43.55 5.90 11.35
CA SER A 40 -44.26 6.70 10.35
C SER A 40 -43.70 6.51 8.94
N ASP A 41 -42.61 5.77 8.78
CA ASP A 41 -42.01 5.54 7.48
C ASP A 41 -42.92 4.66 6.61
N LYS A 42 -42.99 4.99 5.33
CA LYS A 42 -43.80 4.24 4.38
C LYS A 42 -43.22 2.83 4.22
N LEU A 43 -44.10 1.84 4.34
CA LEU A 43 -43.81 0.43 4.11
C LEU A 43 -44.18 0.06 2.66
N GLY A 44 -43.43 -0.88 2.06
CA GLY A 44 -43.71 -1.40 0.71
C GLY A 44 -42.63 -1.07 -0.32
N ARG A 45 -41.44 -1.63 -0.14
CA ARG A 45 -40.38 -1.67 -1.17
C ARG A 45 -40.28 -3.10 -1.71
N PHE A 46 -40.14 -3.23 -3.01
CA PHE A 46 -39.89 -4.52 -3.66
C PHE A 46 -38.39 -4.68 -3.83
N ALA A 47 -37.87 -5.86 -3.50
CA ALA A 47 -36.52 -6.25 -3.89
C ALA A 47 -36.61 -6.88 -5.29
N ASP A 48 -36.02 -6.24 -6.30
CA ASP A 48 -35.96 -6.76 -7.67
C ASP A 48 -34.50 -6.99 -8.04
N TRP A 49 -34.12 -8.25 -8.19
CA TRP A 49 -32.76 -8.65 -8.58
C TRP A 49 -32.49 -8.48 -10.09
N ASN A 50 -33.50 -8.13 -10.89
CA ASN A 50 -33.38 -7.89 -12.33
C ASN A 50 -33.46 -6.40 -12.70
N GLU A 51 -33.45 -5.48 -11.73
CA GLU A 51 -33.63 -4.05 -12.01
C GLU A 51 -32.42 -3.45 -12.75
N THR A 52 -32.64 -3.04 -14.01
CA THR A 52 -31.59 -2.49 -14.89
C THR A 52 -31.27 -1.00 -14.67
N THR A 53 -31.96 -0.32 -13.74
CA THR A 53 -31.64 1.06 -13.40
C THR A 53 -30.57 1.12 -12.33
N THR A 54 -29.40 1.69 -12.65
CA THR A 54 -28.35 2.02 -11.69
C THR A 54 -28.90 2.94 -10.60
N ASP A 55 -29.24 2.37 -9.44
CA ASP A 55 -29.63 3.15 -8.28
C ASP A 55 -28.40 3.92 -7.78
N THR A 56 -28.38 5.23 -8.00
CA THR A 56 -27.27 6.12 -7.61
C THR A 56 -27.21 6.35 -6.09
N ARG A 57 -27.74 5.42 -5.29
CA ARG A 57 -27.94 5.54 -3.84
C ARG A 57 -26.89 4.83 -2.99
N GLN A 58 -26.02 4.02 -3.58
CA GLN A 58 -24.88 3.42 -2.86
C GLN A 58 -23.62 4.29 -2.83
N ALA A 59 -23.62 5.44 -3.52
CA ALA A 59 -22.54 6.41 -3.45
C ALA A 59 -22.97 7.64 -2.64
N ALA A 60 -22.70 7.63 -1.34
CA ALA A 60 -22.29 8.77 -0.49
C ALA A 60 -22.81 8.62 0.95
N VAL A 61 -22.02 7.94 1.79
CA VAL A 61 -21.93 8.34 3.19
C VAL A 61 -20.95 9.52 3.23
N GLY A 62 -21.44 10.74 3.48
CA GLY A 62 -20.60 11.84 3.98
C GLY A 62 -20.29 13.05 3.07
N VAL A 63 -20.98 13.28 1.95
CA VAL A 63 -20.83 14.55 1.19
C VAL A 63 -22.18 15.23 1.00
N PRO A 64 -22.38 16.49 1.45
CA PRO A 64 -23.57 17.25 1.10
C PRO A 64 -23.48 17.58 -0.40
N ALA A 65 -24.22 16.85 -1.22
CA ALA A 65 -24.35 17.13 -2.64
C ALA A 65 -25.15 18.44 -2.82
N ALA A 66 -24.43 19.55 -2.91
CA ALA A 66 -24.96 20.79 -3.41
C ALA A 66 -25.39 20.60 -4.87
N GLN A 67 -26.71 20.69 -5.07
CA GLN A 67 -27.45 20.99 -6.29
C GLN A 67 -26.62 21.32 -7.55
N ASN A 68 -26.68 20.43 -8.55
CA ASN A 68 -27.14 20.80 -9.90
C ASN A 68 -27.12 19.59 -10.84
N ALA A 69 -28.26 18.91 -10.95
CA ALA A 69 -28.56 18.10 -12.13
C ALA A 69 -30.04 18.24 -12.47
N ARG A 70 -30.32 18.97 -13.56
CA ARG A 70 -31.64 19.08 -14.17
C ARG A 70 -32.02 17.74 -14.77
N THR A 71 -32.62 16.85 -13.97
CA THR A 71 -33.28 15.63 -14.46
C THR A 71 -34.75 15.91 -14.74
N GLY A 72 -35.19 15.50 -15.94
CA GLY A 72 -36.51 15.79 -16.49
C GLY A 72 -37.70 15.26 -15.68
N ALA A 73 -38.89 15.69 -16.11
CA ALA A 73 -40.18 15.62 -15.41
C ALA A 73 -40.74 14.21 -15.08
N GLY A 74 -39.96 13.14 -15.20
CA GLY A 74 -40.33 11.78 -14.79
C GLY A 74 -39.81 11.34 -13.42
N GLY A 75 -38.85 12.06 -12.82
CA GLY A 75 -38.14 11.63 -11.60
C GLY A 75 -38.80 11.92 -10.26
N ARG A 76 -39.98 12.57 -10.22
CA ARG A 76 -40.60 13.05 -8.96
C ARG A 76 -41.47 12.03 -8.22
N ARG A 77 -41.45 10.74 -8.62
CA ARG A 77 -42.23 9.65 -7.98
C ARG A 77 -41.38 8.46 -7.53
N ARG A 78 -40.09 8.62 -7.24
CA ARG A 78 -39.32 7.55 -6.56
C ARG A 78 -39.07 7.94 -5.10
N GLU A 79 -39.69 7.15 -4.23
CA GLU A 79 -39.61 7.07 -2.77
C GLU A 79 -38.25 7.55 -2.21
N GLY A 80 -38.28 8.52 -1.30
CA GLY A 80 -37.08 9.03 -0.63
C GLY A 80 -36.45 7.98 0.31
N THR A 81 -35.14 8.13 0.54
CA THR A 81 -34.37 7.42 1.57
C THR A 81 -34.99 7.66 2.95
N GLN A 82 -34.88 6.69 3.87
CA GLN A 82 -35.33 6.88 5.27
C GLN A 82 -34.63 8.10 5.86
N ALA A 83 -35.38 9.03 6.44
CA ALA A 83 -34.84 10.28 6.94
C ALA A 83 -34.14 10.13 8.30
N PHE A 84 -34.48 9.07 9.06
CA PHE A 84 -33.97 8.80 10.40
C PHE A 84 -33.31 7.42 10.44
N GLY A 85 -32.10 7.32 10.98
CA GLY A 85 -31.35 6.05 11.08
C GLY A 85 -30.56 5.62 9.83
N SER A 86 -30.62 6.37 8.72
CA SER A 86 -29.98 6.01 7.43
C SER A 86 -28.44 6.11 7.36
N GLY A 87 -27.77 6.08 8.51
CA GLY A 87 -26.31 6.11 8.62
C GLY A 87 -25.74 5.48 9.89
N THR A 88 -26.56 4.80 10.69
CA THR A 88 -26.16 4.16 11.95
C THR A 88 -26.28 2.64 11.80
N ALA A 89 -25.17 1.92 12.01
CA ALA A 89 -25.00 0.47 12.15
C ALA A 89 -26.06 -0.44 11.47
N SER A 90 -25.64 -1.14 10.42
CA SER A 90 -26.40 -2.19 9.71
C SER A 90 -26.52 -3.49 10.53
N ALA A 91 -27.04 -3.42 11.76
CA ALA A 91 -27.15 -4.57 12.66
C ALA A 91 -28.04 -5.71 12.11
N PHE A 92 -28.90 -5.41 11.15
CA PHE A 92 -29.80 -6.37 10.48
C PHE A 92 -29.62 -6.42 8.97
N ALA A 93 -28.51 -5.88 8.42
CA ALA A 93 -28.26 -6.01 6.99
C ALA A 93 -27.51 -7.31 6.71
N TYR A 94 -28.03 -8.08 5.77
CA TYR A 94 -27.30 -9.19 5.18
C TYR A 94 -26.41 -8.66 4.05
N PHE A 95 -25.11 -8.86 4.18
CA PHE A 95 -24.16 -8.65 3.10
C PHE A 95 -23.88 -10.00 2.47
N HIS A 96 -24.34 -10.18 1.24
CA HIS A 96 -24.00 -11.36 0.46
C HIS A 96 -22.55 -11.22 0.01
N VAL A 97 -21.66 -12.08 0.52
CA VAL A 97 -20.20 -12.00 0.32
C VAL A 97 -19.76 -12.80 -0.92
N GLU A 98 -20.58 -13.74 -1.38
CA GLU A 98 -20.28 -14.58 -2.54
C GLU A 98 -20.85 -13.99 -3.84
N ASP A 99 -20.10 -14.11 -4.93
CA ASP A 99 -20.54 -13.71 -6.26
C ASP A 99 -21.34 -14.86 -6.90
N GLU A 100 -22.63 -14.96 -6.59
CA GLU A 100 -23.56 -15.97 -7.17
C GLU A 100 -23.57 -15.95 -8.72
N SER A 101 -23.15 -14.84 -9.35
CA SER A 101 -23.07 -14.76 -10.82
C SER A 101 -21.94 -15.61 -11.43
N SER A 102 -20.99 -16.04 -10.60
CA SER A 102 -19.92 -16.98 -10.97
C SER A 102 -20.36 -18.45 -10.95
N PHE A 103 -21.49 -18.76 -10.31
CA PHE A 103 -22.01 -20.12 -10.27
C PHE A 103 -22.80 -20.44 -11.53
N SER A 104 -22.38 -21.48 -12.25
CA SER A 104 -23.14 -22.06 -13.35
C SER A 104 -23.86 -23.32 -12.88
N LEU A 105 -25.15 -23.45 -13.23
CA LEU A 105 -25.93 -24.64 -12.92
C LEU A 105 -25.47 -25.79 -13.81
N VAL A 106 -24.96 -26.88 -13.21
CA VAL A 106 -24.56 -28.09 -13.95
C VAL A 106 -25.80 -28.92 -14.30
N ASP A 107 -26.03 -29.16 -15.59
CA ASP A 107 -27.12 -30.02 -16.05
C ASP A 107 -26.70 -31.50 -15.96
N ASN A 108 -27.41 -32.29 -15.15
CA ASN A 108 -27.19 -33.74 -15.01
C ASN A 108 -27.92 -34.56 -16.10
N LYS A 109 -28.54 -33.93 -17.09
CA LYS A 109 -29.09 -34.63 -18.26
C LYS A 109 -28.02 -34.81 -19.34
N ALA A 110 -27.84 -36.05 -19.78
CA ALA A 110 -27.00 -36.36 -20.92
C ALA A 110 -27.46 -35.53 -22.14
N ALA A 111 -26.60 -34.62 -22.59
CA ALA A 111 -26.86 -33.82 -23.78
C ALA A 111 -27.11 -34.76 -24.97
N PRO A 112 -28.21 -34.60 -25.73
CA PRO A 112 -28.47 -35.46 -26.87
C PRO A 112 -27.33 -35.33 -27.89
N ALA A 113 -26.82 -36.48 -28.35
CA ALA A 113 -25.71 -36.58 -29.27
C ALA A 113 -25.93 -35.66 -30.48
N ARG A 114 -25.08 -34.63 -30.62
CA ARG A 114 -25.04 -33.81 -31.83
C ARG A 114 -24.63 -34.69 -33.01
N ARG A 115 -25.62 -35.14 -33.78
CA ARG A 115 -25.41 -35.77 -35.10
C ARG A 115 -24.62 -34.82 -35.99
N GLY A 116 -23.46 -35.29 -36.45
CA GLY A 116 -22.61 -34.59 -37.40
C GLY A 116 -23.35 -34.21 -38.68
N GLY A 117 -23.21 -32.95 -39.08
CA GLY A 117 -23.68 -32.42 -40.36
C GLY A 117 -22.48 -32.00 -41.23
N GLY A 118 -22.20 -32.86 -42.22
CA GLY A 118 -21.32 -32.73 -43.39
C GLY A 118 -20.49 -31.46 -43.65
N PHE A 119 -19.17 -31.68 -43.74
CA PHE A 119 -18.29 -30.94 -44.65
C PHE A 119 -18.80 -31.08 -46.10
N SER A 120 -19.06 -29.95 -46.77
CA SER A 120 -19.19 -29.89 -48.23
C SER A 120 -18.00 -29.16 -48.83
N ARG A 121 -17.17 -29.91 -49.56
CA ARG A 121 -16.19 -29.39 -50.53
C ARG A 121 -16.88 -29.25 -51.89
N GLY A 122 -16.68 -28.12 -52.57
CA GLY A 122 -16.93 -27.95 -54.01
C GLY A 122 -16.45 -26.57 -54.46
N ARG A 123 -15.21 -26.42 -54.93
CA ARG A 123 -14.75 -26.40 -56.34
C ARG A 123 -15.55 -25.47 -57.28
N GLY A 124 -14.92 -24.31 -57.57
CA GLY A 124 -14.75 -23.63 -58.87
C GLY A 124 -15.94 -23.39 -59.80
N ASN A 125 -16.14 -22.14 -60.24
CA ASN A 125 -15.90 -21.74 -61.63
C ASN A 125 -15.88 -20.21 -61.86
N THR A 126 -15.21 -19.85 -62.94
CA THR A 126 -14.76 -18.56 -63.50
C THR A 126 -15.83 -17.76 -64.26
N ARG A 127 -15.46 -16.50 -64.63
CA ARG A 127 -16.07 -15.49 -65.53
C ARG A 127 -16.79 -14.35 -64.80
N GLY A 128 -16.56 -13.07 -65.05
CA GLY A 128 -15.86 -12.37 -66.13
C GLY A 128 -16.73 -11.20 -66.63
N GLY A 129 -16.17 -9.98 -66.64
CA GLY A 129 -16.68 -8.79 -67.36
C GLY A 129 -17.83 -8.02 -66.69
N ALA A 130 -18.11 -6.76 -67.00
CA ALA A 130 -17.43 -5.69 -67.72
C ALA A 130 -18.31 -4.42 -67.53
N GLY A 131 -17.67 -3.26 -67.47
CA GLY A 131 -18.11 -1.96 -68.03
C GLY A 131 -19.54 -1.41 -67.82
N ASN A 132 -19.62 -0.23 -67.20
CA ASN A 132 -20.07 1.02 -67.86
C ASN A 132 -19.94 2.18 -66.84
N TYR A 133 -19.01 3.13 -66.99
CA TYR A 133 -19.03 4.32 -67.87
C TYR A 133 -20.25 5.23 -67.70
N THR A 134 -20.04 6.43 -67.15
CA THR A 134 -20.37 7.78 -67.71
C THR A 134 -20.38 8.84 -66.59
N THR A 135 -19.34 9.67 -66.44
CA THR A 135 -19.02 10.99 -67.05
C THR A 135 -19.63 12.25 -66.42
N ARG A 136 -18.75 13.27 -66.35
CA ARG A 136 -18.91 14.73 -66.09
C ARG A 136 -18.92 15.14 -64.61
N GLY A 137 -18.00 15.95 -64.09
CA GLY A 137 -17.07 16.92 -64.70
C GLY A 137 -17.48 18.35 -64.29
N GLY A 138 -16.55 19.12 -63.70
CA GLY A 138 -16.68 20.58 -63.57
C GLY A 138 -16.36 21.17 -62.20
N THR A 139 -15.10 21.58 -62.02
CA THR A 139 -14.65 22.89 -61.48
C THR A 139 -15.47 23.60 -60.41
N GLN A 140 -14.85 23.94 -59.26
CA GLN A 140 -14.35 25.31 -58.97
C GLN A 140 -13.99 25.51 -57.49
N ARG A 141 -12.73 25.97 -57.30
CA ARG A 141 -12.15 26.83 -56.26
C ARG A 141 -13.02 27.28 -55.07
N GLY A 142 -12.46 27.22 -53.86
CA GLY A 142 -12.92 28.06 -52.74
C GLY A 142 -12.32 27.72 -51.39
N ARG A 143 -11.27 28.43 -51.01
CA ARG A 143 -10.56 28.35 -49.73
C ARG A 143 -11.27 29.24 -48.71
N GLY A 144 -11.57 28.70 -47.53
CA GLY A 144 -11.57 29.43 -46.25
C GLY A 144 -12.92 29.84 -45.64
N GLY A 145 -13.07 29.55 -44.34
CA GLY A 145 -13.80 30.40 -43.41
C GLY A 145 -15.02 29.80 -42.71
N PHE A 146 -14.79 29.28 -41.50
CA PHE A 146 -15.63 29.48 -40.29
C PHE A 146 -17.15 29.29 -40.37
N ASN A 147 -17.68 28.25 -39.72
CA ASN A 147 -18.48 28.33 -38.47
C ASN A 147 -19.13 26.96 -38.20
N SER A 148 -18.56 26.16 -37.29
CA SER A 148 -19.15 24.87 -36.88
C SER A 148 -19.93 25.04 -35.60
N THR A 149 -21.26 25.17 -35.71
CA THR A 149 -22.20 24.91 -34.63
C THR A 149 -23.40 24.15 -35.20
N ARG A 150 -23.70 23.03 -34.51
CA ARG A 150 -24.83 22.10 -34.62
C ARG A 150 -24.74 20.95 -35.64
N GLY A 151 -24.70 19.75 -35.05
CA GLY A 151 -25.65 18.69 -35.41
C GLY A 151 -25.03 17.45 -36.04
N GLY A 152 -24.63 16.48 -35.21
CA GLY A 152 -24.12 15.19 -35.67
C GLY A 152 -24.01 14.17 -34.54
N VAL A 153 -25.15 13.86 -33.92
CA VAL A 153 -25.30 12.75 -32.98
C VAL A 153 -25.07 11.44 -33.76
N GLN A 154 -23.88 10.85 -33.62
CA GLN A 154 -23.58 9.53 -34.15
C GLN A 154 -23.24 8.57 -33.01
N ARG A 155 -24.28 7.81 -32.63
CA ARG A 155 -24.27 6.44 -32.11
C ARG A 155 -23.15 6.07 -31.12
N GLY A 156 -23.51 6.17 -29.84
CA GLY A 156 -23.63 5.01 -28.95
C GLY A 156 -22.58 3.90 -29.09
N GLY A 157 -21.30 4.25 -28.93
CA GLY A 157 -20.26 3.28 -28.61
C GLY A 157 -20.38 2.88 -27.15
N ARG A 158 -20.64 1.60 -26.91
CA ARG A 158 -20.70 0.91 -25.61
C ARG A 158 -19.57 1.38 -24.68
N ARG A 159 -19.86 2.35 -23.81
CA ARG A 159 -18.94 2.81 -22.74
C ARG A 159 -19.40 2.40 -21.34
N GLY A 160 -20.56 1.76 -21.19
CA GLY A 160 -21.10 1.32 -19.89
C GLY A 160 -20.81 -0.13 -19.50
N TRP A 161 -20.18 -0.92 -20.39
CA TRP A 161 -19.89 -2.35 -20.14
C TRP A 161 -18.51 -2.62 -19.52
N ARG A 162 -17.64 -1.60 -19.36
CA ARG A 162 -16.32 -1.74 -18.72
C ARG A 162 -16.30 -1.37 -17.25
N ASP A 163 -17.31 -0.64 -16.76
CA ASP A 163 -17.36 -0.26 -15.34
C ASP A 163 -17.94 -1.37 -14.44
N TRP A 164 -18.64 -2.36 -15.01
CA TRP A 164 -19.08 -3.58 -14.32
C TRP A 164 -17.93 -4.60 -14.07
N GLU A 165 -16.83 -4.52 -14.81
CA GLU A 165 -15.62 -5.34 -14.60
C GLU A 165 -14.65 -4.76 -13.56
N LYS A 166 -14.99 -3.61 -12.94
CA LYS A 166 -14.36 -3.21 -11.68
C LYS A 166 -14.98 -4.04 -10.56
N ASN A 167 -14.76 -5.36 -10.62
CA ASN A 167 -14.84 -6.18 -9.44
C ASN A 167 -13.94 -5.47 -8.41
N THR A 168 -14.48 -5.13 -7.24
CA THR A 168 -13.64 -4.54 -6.18
C THR A 168 -12.72 -5.65 -5.73
N ARG A 169 -11.57 -5.74 -6.41
CA ARG A 169 -10.62 -6.84 -6.34
C ARG A 169 -10.16 -6.96 -4.89
N THR A 170 -10.56 -8.05 -4.22
CA THR A 170 -10.23 -8.31 -2.83
C THR A 170 -8.76 -8.65 -2.70
N ARG A 171 -8.04 -7.90 -1.87
CA ARG A 171 -6.66 -8.21 -1.50
C ARG A 171 -6.66 -9.16 -0.31
N GLU A 172 -5.66 -10.03 -0.25
CA GLU A 172 -5.38 -10.89 0.89
C GLU A 172 -4.64 -10.11 1.98
N SER A 173 -4.77 -10.55 3.23
CA SER A 173 -4.04 -9.98 4.36
C SER A 173 -2.55 -10.33 4.26
N SER A 174 -1.66 -9.53 4.86
CA SER A 174 -0.23 -9.84 4.87
C SER A 174 0.13 -11.01 5.79
N VAL A 175 -0.76 -11.33 6.73
CA VAL A 175 -0.72 -12.48 7.62
C VAL A 175 -2.08 -13.17 7.68
N VAL A 176 -2.07 -14.49 7.82
CA VAL A 176 -3.27 -15.28 8.08
C VAL A 176 -3.71 -15.03 9.52
N ILE A 177 -4.88 -14.42 9.68
CA ILE A 177 -5.43 -14.11 10.99
C ILE A 177 -6.08 -15.37 11.56
N SER A 178 -5.45 -15.97 12.57
CA SER A 178 -5.98 -17.16 13.23
C SER A 178 -7.17 -16.83 14.13
N PRO A 179 -8.18 -17.73 14.26
CA PRO A 179 -9.26 -17.59 15.23
C PRO A 179 -8.79 -17.50 16.69
N SER A 180 -7.57 -17.95 17.00
CA SER A 180 -6.98 -17.85 18.34
C SER A 180 -6.48 -16.46 18.70
N TRP A 181 -6.38 -15.55 17.72
CA TRP A 181 -5.89 -14.19 17.95
C TRP A 181 -6.99 -13.32 18.56
N SER A 182 -6.64 -12.52 19.57
CA SER A 182 -7.57 -11.60 20.20
C SER A 182 -7.38 -10.19 19.63
N MET A 183 -8.41 -9.64 19.00
CA MET A 183 -8.40 -8.25 18.52
C MET A 183 -8.55 -7.30 19.72
N LEU A 184 -7.54 -6.44 19.92
CA LEU A 184 -7.52 -5.50 21.05
C LEU A 184 -8.04 -4.14 20.64
N GLU A 185 -7.60 -3.62 19.48
CA GLU A 185 -7.92 -2.29 19.00
C GLU A 185 -8.10 -2.27 17.47
N GLU A 186 -9.03 -1.44 16.99
CA GLU A 186 -9.20 -1.10 15.57
C GLU A 186 -9.14 0.43 15.41
N ILE A 187 -8.20 0.91 14.60
CA ILE A 187 -7.99 2.34 14.37
C ILE A 187 -8.16 2.66 12.90
N GLU A 188 -9.17 3.48 12.59
CA GLU A 188 -9.39 3.98 11.25
C GLU A 188 -8.38 5.06 10.85
N PHE A 189 -7.97 5.09 9.58
CA PHE A 189 -6.97 6.04 9.08
C PHE A 189 -7.37 7.51 9.27
N HIS A 190 -8.68 7.81 9.26
CA HIS A 190 -9.15 9.17 9.49
C HIS A 190 -8.87 9.67 10.93
N ARG A 191 -8.69 8.76 11.90
CA ARG A 191 -8.27 9.09 13.26
C ARG A 191 -6.77 9.36 13.28
N LEU A 192 -5.99 8.48 12.64
CA LEU A 192 -4.53 8.61 12.51
C LEU A 192 -4.12 9.93 11.86
N ALA A 193 -4.84 10.36 10.81
CA ALA A 193 -4.55 11.61 10.09
C ALA A 193 -4.68 12.89 10.93
N LYS A 194 -5.36 12.82 12.10
CA LYS A 194 -5.56 13.96 13.01
C LYS A 194 -4.53 14.05 14.11
N LEU A 195 -3.75 12.99 14.34
CA LEU A 195 -2.75 12.94 15.40
C LEU A 195 -1.61 13.90 15.09
N ARG A 196 -1.04 14.53 16.12
CA ARG A 196 0.08 15.47 16.01
C ARG A 196 0.93 15.35 17.28
N LEU A 197 2.23 15.30 17.11
CA LEU A 197 3.23 15.42 18.17
C LEU A 197 4.47 16.07 17.57
N ASP A 198 4.91 17.19 18.15
CA ASP A 198 6.18 17.80 17.80
C ASP A 198 7.28 17.15 18.64
N VAL A 199 8.39 16.80 17.99
CA VAL A 199 9.50 16.05 18.57
C VAL A 199 10.77 16.80 18.21
N ASP A 200 11.63 17.00 19.20
CA ASP A 200 12.89 17.71 19.03
C ASP A 200 13.92 16.91 18.21
N GLU A 201 15.05 17.54 17.90
CA GLU A 201 16.14 16.86 17.21
C GLU A 201 16.67 15.68 18.05
N PRO A 202 16.96 14.53 17.42
CA PRO A 202 17.41 13.36 18.14
C PRO A 202 18.84 13.50 18.66
N GLU A 203 19.13 12.74 19.71
CA GLU A 203 20.48 12.49 20.19
C GLU A 203 21.10 11.30 19.43
N ASP A 204 22.31 11.48 18.89
CA ASP A 204 23.06 10.40 18.25
C ASP A 204 23.85 9.63 19.31
N LEU A 205 23.51 8.35 19.51
CA LEU A 205 24.21 7.51 20.48
C LEU A 205 25.50 6.92 19.92
N ASP A 206 25.41 6.33 18.72
CA ASP A 206 26.53 5.62 18.12
C ASP A 206 26.37 5.46 16.60
N SER A 207 27.49 5.21 15.91
CA SER A 207 27.56 5.08 14.45
C SER A 207 28.42 3.90 14.02
N TYR A 208 27.93 3.15 13.03
CA TYR A 208 28.53 1.90 12.57
C TYR A 208 28.60 1.85 11.05
N GLY A 209 29.56 1.09 10.53
CA GLY A 209 29.68 0.80 9.10
C GLY A 209 30.58 1.79 8.36
N ARG A 210 30.39 1.84 7.04
CA ARG A 210 31.31 2.47 6.10
C ARG A 210 30.55 3.12 4.96
N LEU A 211 30.94 4.34 4.63
CA LEU A 211 30.37 5.12 3.53
C LEU A 211 31.38 5.38 2.43
N PHE A 212 30.94 5.14 1.21
CA PHE A 212 31.59 5.59 0.00
C PHE A 212 31.03 6.95 -0.45
N ALA A 213 31.84 7.65 -1.24
CA ALA A 213 31.46 8.94 -1.82
C ALA A 213 30.40 8.74 -2.91
N TYR A 214 29.35 9.56 -2.91
CA TYR A 214 28.41 9.59 -4.02
C TYR A 214 29.09 10.10 -5.31
N ASP A 215 28.91 9.37 -6.42
CA ASP A 215 29.43 9.73 -7.72
C ASP A 215 28.58 10.83 -8.39
N LYS A 216 29.06 12.08 -8.30
CA LYS A 216 28.41 13.25 -8.92
C LYS A 216 28.27 13.14 -10.45
N THR A 217 28.94 12.21 -11.12
CA THR A 217 28.71 12.00 -12.56
C THR A 217 27.31 11.45 -12.86
N PHE A 218 26.67 10.76 -11.91
CA PHE A 218 25.30 10.27 -12.04
C PHE A 218 24.25 11.40 -12.08
N ASP A 219 24.58 12.57 -11.53
CA ASP A 219 23.71 13.76 -11.62
C ASP A 219 23.66 14.34 -13.04
N ARG A 220 24.62 13.96 -13.92
CA ARG A 220 24.71 14.44 -15.31
C ARG A 220 24.08 13.50 -16.33
N ILE A 221 23.53 12.36 -15.89
CA ILE A 221 22.86 11.40 -16.77
C ILE A 221 21.57 12.02 -17.32
N THR A 222 21.39 11.92 -18.63
CA THR A 222 20.21 12.36 -19.38
C THR A 222 19.64 11.19 -20.19
N THR A 223 18.41 11.32 -20.70
CA THR A 223 17.81 10.21 -21.48
C THR A 223 18.54 9.93 -22.79
N LYS A 224 19.40 10.85 -23.25
CA LYS A 224 20.26 10.68 -24.44
C LYS A 224 21.61 10.05 -24.14
N THR A 225 22.04 10.12 -22.87
CA THR A 225 23.31 9.58 -22.39
C THR A 225 23.04 8.63 -21.23
N GLU A 226 22.09 7.71 -21.45
CA GLU A 226 21.69 6.72 -20.47
C GLU A 226 22.85 5.78 -20.13
N LYS A 227 22.90 5.31 -18.88
CA LYS A 227 23.94 4.41 -18.38
C LYS A 227 23.31 3.04 -18.05
N PRO A 228 23.87 1.91 -18.52
CA PRO A 228 23.37 0.59 -18.13
C PRO A 228 23.45 0.39 -16.60
N LEU A 229 22.37 -0.12 -16.01
CA LEU A 229 22.40 -0.58 -14.63
C LEU A 229 23.24 -1.85 -14.56
N GLN A 230 24.24 -1.88 -13.69
CA GLN A 230 25.12 -3.03 -13.51
C GLN A 230 24.64 -3.87 -12.34
N GLN A 231 24.70 -5.20 -12.49
CA GLN A 231 24.53 -6.12 -11.38
C GLN A 231 25.82 -6.12 -10.57
N LEU A 232 25.74 -5.67 -9.32
CA LEU A 232 26.86 -5.62 -8.40
C LEU A 232 26.60 -6.57 -7.24
N ASP A 233 27.56 -7.45 -7.00
CA ASP A 233 27.50 -8.42 -5.91
C ASP A 233 28.01 -7.75 -4.64
N ARG A 234 27.07 -7.31 -3.79
CA ARG A 234 27.35 -6.63 -2.52
C ARG A 234 26.38 -7.12 -1.46
N ILE A 235 26.89 -7.40 -0.26
CA ILE A 235 26.03 -7.71 0.87
C ILE A 235 25.48 -6.42 1.47
N LYS A 236 24.15 -6.34 1.59
CA LYS A 236 23.44 -5.37 2.44
C LYS A 236 22.48 -6.12 3.36
N TYR A 237 22.70 -6.01 4.67
CA TYR A 237 21.86 -6.65 5.68
C TYR A 237 20.53 -5.90 5.85
N ASN A 238 19.49 -6.68 6.13
CA ASN A 238 18.14 -6.19 6.40
C ASN A 238 17.60 -6.83 7.69
N THR A 239 18.42 -6.75 8.75
CA THR A 239 18.18 -7.34 10.07
C THR A 239 17.02 -6.64 10.78
N THR A 240 16.11 -7.40 11.39
CA THR A 240 15.04 -6.85 12.24
C THR A 240 15.59 -6.24 13.54
N THR A 241 14.73 -5.66 14.37
CA THR A 241 15.10 -4.96 15.60
C THR A 241 15.61 -5.91 16.68
N SER A 242 14.92 -7.01 16.95
CA SER A 242 15.29 -7.95 18.02
C SER A 242 16.58 -8.71 17.72
N ASP A 243 16.89 -8.95 16.44
CA ASP A 243 18.13 -9.63 16.02
C ASP A 243 19.35 -8.69 15.96
N ASP A 244 19.15 -7.39 16.21
CA ASP A 244 20.22 -6.41 16.16
C ASP A 244 21.04 -6.39 17.47
N PRO A 245 22.33 -6.78 17.43
CA PRO A 245 23.14 -6.89 18.64
C PRO A 245 23.40 -5.53 19.31
N VAL A 246 23.39 -4.42 18.55
CA VAL A 246 23.59 -3.08 19.11
C VAL A 246 22.32 -2.63 19.80
N ILE A 247 21.15 -2.87 19.21
CA ILE A 247 19.86 -2.59 19.87
C ILE A 247 19.73 -3.38 21.17
N GLN A 248 20.09 -4.67 21.18
CA GLN A 248 20.06 -5.48 22.41
C GLN A 248 21.00 -4.91 23.50
N GLN A 249 22.18 -4.42 23.12
CA GLN A 249 23.07 -3.74 24.06
C GLN A 249 22.47 -2.43 24.57
N LEU A 250 21.85 -1.62 23.71
CA LEU A 250 21.19 -0.37 24.11
C LEU A 250 19.97 -0.63 25.02
N ALA A 251 19.21 -1.68 24.75
CA ALA A 251 18.11 -2.15 25.59
C ALA A 251 18.58 -2.57 26.97
N SER A 252 19.69 -3.32 27.06
CA SER A 252 20.29 -3.70 28.35
C SER A 252 20.76 -2.50 29.19
N LYS A 253 21.10 -1.38 28.53
CA LYS A 253 21.50 -0.11 29.16
C LYS A 253 20.31 0.81 29.46
N ASN A 254 19.08 0.40 29.14
CA ASN A 254 17.87 1.22 29.24
C ASN A 254 18.00 2.58 28.53
N ALA A 255 18.59 2.59 27.33
CA ALA A 255 18.77 3.83 26.56
C ALA A 255 17.44 4.46 26.10
N ALA A 256 16.41 3.63 25.92
CA ALA A 256 15.06 4.01 25.53
C ALA A 256 14.03 2.99 26.06
N THR A 257 12.74 3.30 25.89
CA THR A 257 11.63 2.40 26.20
C THR A 257 11.22 1.59 24.97
N ILE A 258 11.36 2.18 23.78
CA ILE A 258 10.96 1.59 22.51
C ILE A 258 12.16 1.46 21.59
N TYR A 259 12.27 0.33 20.91
CA TYR A 259 13.34 0.05 19.97
C TYR A 259 12.75 -0.34 18.62
N THR A 260 13.30 0.22 17.54
CA THR A 260 12.84 -0.04 16.17
C THR A 260 13.90 0.29 15.12
N THR A 261 13.59 0.04 13.85
CA THR A 261 14.36 0.50 12.68
C THR A 261 13.61 1.59 11.93
N ASP A 262 14.32 2.40 11.16
CA ASP A 262 13.74 3.40 10.27
C ASP A 262 12.76 2.81 9.24
N VAL A 263 13.04 1.61 8.73
CA VAL A 263 12.15 0.88 7.81
C VAL A 263 10.80 0.64 8.46
N ILE A 264 10.78 0.08 9.68
CA ILE A 264 9.55 -0.23 10.41
C ILE A 264 8.83 1.04 10.84
N LEU A 265 9.56 2.00 11.40
CA LEU A 265 9.00 3.27 11.86
C LEU A 265 8.39 4.08 10.71
N SER A 266 9.03 4.10 9.54
CA SER A 266 8.53 4.81 8.36
C SER A 266 7.20 4.25 7.83
N VAL A 267 7.00 2.93 7.92
CA VAL A 267 5.73 2.28 7.58
C VAL A 267 4.61 2.78 8.49
N LEU A 268 4.88 2.84 9.80
CA LEU A 268 3.93 3.29 10.80
C LEU A 268 3.62 4.79 10.67
N MET A 269 4.64 5.64 10.55
CA MET A 269 4.48 7.10 10.37
C MET A 269 3.70 7.45 9.10
N CYS A 270 3.83 6.64 8.04
CA CYS A 270 3.15 6.86 6.76
C CYS A 270 1.89 6.01 6.58
N ALA A 271 1.45 5.26 7.60
CA ALA A 271 0.37 4.27 7.54
C ALA A 271 -0.90 4.74 6.79
N PRO A 272 -1.41 5.98 6.98
CA PRO A 272 -2.63 6.45 6.30
C PRO A 272 -2.58 6.49 4.76
N ARG A 273 -1.39 6.32 4.16
CA ARG A 273 -1.19 6.28 2.70
C ARG A 273 -1.09 4.87 2.14
N SER A 274 -0.96 3.86 3.01
CA SER A 274 -0.82 2.47 2.59
C SER A 274 -2.11 1.94 1.95
N VAL A 275 -1.96 1.21 0.85
CA VAL A 275 -3.05 0.52 0.15
C VAL A 275 -2.83 -0.98 0.17
N TYR A 276 -1.59 -1.44 0.13
CA TYR A 276 -1.26 -2.85 0.31
C TYR A 276 -1.17 -3.21 1.80
N PRO A 277 -1.56 -4.44 2.18
CA PRO A 277 -1.47 -4.91 3.56
C PRO A 277 -0.01 -4.97 4.04
N TRP A 278 0.18 -4.77 5.33
CA TRP A 278 1.46 -4.93 6.02
C TRP A 278 1.20 -5.25 7.49
N ASP A 279 2.19 -5.85 8.14
CA ASP A 279 2.12 -6.25 9.55
C ASP A 279 3.42 -5.93 10.29
N ILE A 280 3.32 -5.44 11.52
CA ILE A 280 4.45 -5.20 12.43
C ILE A 280 4.28 -6.13 13.62
N VAL A 281 5.29 -6.94 13.90
CA VAL A 281 5.35 -7.77 15.10
C VAL A 281 5.81 -6.89 16.26
N ILE A 282 5.13 -6.96 17.39
CA ILE A 282 5.44 -6.16 18.56
C ILE A 282 5.70 -7.10 19.72
N VAL A 283 6.89 -6.99 20.31
CA VAL A 283 7.30 -7.80 21.46
C VAL A 283 7.44 -6.87 22.66
N ARG A 284 6.67 -7.15 23.72
CA ARG A 284 6.78 -6.43 25.00
C ARG A 284 7.43 -7.32 26.03
N GLU A 285 8.60 -6.89 26.51
CA GLU A 285 9.39 -7.59 27.53
C GLU A 285 9.76 -6.60 28.64
N GLY A 286 9.22 -6.80 29.84
CA GLY A 286 9.36 -5.84 30.92
C GLY A 286 8.80 -4.46 30.55
N ASN A 287 9.66 -3.46 30.63
CA ASN A 287 9.38 -2.08 30.23
C ASN A 287 9.75 -1.78 28.76
N ASN A 288 10.39 -2.72 28.06
CA ASN A 288 10.86 -2.51 26.70
C ASN A 288 9.82 -2.99 25.69
N VAL A 289 9.68 -2.23 24.61
CA VAL A 289 8.86 -2.60 23.45
C VAL A 289 9.73 -2.62 22.20
N PHE A 290 9.73 -3.75 21.50
CA PHE A 290 10.44 -3.95 20.25
C PHE A 290 9.43 -4.01 19.10
N PHE A 291 9.65 -3.22 18.07
CA PHE A 291 8.91 -3.32 16.82
C PHE A 291 9.75 -4.07 15.79
N ASP A 292 9.29 -5.27 15.43
CA ASP A 292 9.94 -6.17 14.51
C ASP A 292 9.18 -6.32 13.19
N LYS A 293 9.92 -6.71 12.16
CA LYS A 293 9.37 -7.17 10.88
C LYS A 293 9.57 -8.68 10.76
N ARG A 294 8.74 -9.33 9.94
CA ARG A 294 8.99 -10.71 9.51
C ARG A 294 9.95 -10.74 8.33
N ASP A 295 10.81 -11.75 8.28
CA ASP A 295 11.67 -12.00 7.13
C ASP A 295 10.87 -12.51 5.93
N GLY A 296 11.22 -12.02 4.74
CA GLY A 296 10.44 -12.27 3.52
C GLY A 296 9.09 -11.56 3.51
N GLY A 297 8.81 -10.71 4.49
CA GLY A 297 7.55 -9.98 4.62
C GLY A 297 7.45 -8.73 3.72
N PRO A 298 6.35 -7.96 3.84
CA PRO A 298 6.09 -6.76 3.02
C PRO A 298 7.10 -5.61 3.18
N PHE A 299 8.04 -5.72 4.12
CA PHE A 299 9.04 -4.71 4.45
C PHE A 299 10.33 -4.89 3.62
N ASP A 300 10.57 -6.11 3.13
CA ASP A 300 11.80 -6.47 2.43
C ASP A 300 11.72 -6.16 0.93
N THR A 301 10.53 -5.81 0.44
CA THR A 301 10.28 -5.51 -0.96
C THR A 301 9.74 -4.11 -1.19
N VAL A 302 10.01 -3.58 -2.39
CA VAL A 302 9.60 -2.22 -2.78
C VAL A 302 8.33 -2.29 -3.61
N THR A 303 7.26 -1.63 -3.18
CA THR A 303 5.99 -1.62 -3.92
C THR A 303 6.09 -0.78 -5.21
N VAL A 304 5.33 -1.16 -6.24
CA VAL A 304 5.29 -0.47 -7.53
C VAL A 304 3.86 -0.06 -7.85
N ASN A 305 3.65 1.24 -8.04
CA ASN A 305 2.37 1.85 -8.43
C ASN A 305 1.20 1.50 -7.50
N GLU A 306 1.49 1.27 -6.21
CA GLU A 306 0.52 0.90 -5.18
C GLU A 306 -0.65 1.90 -5.07
N ASN A 307 -0.37 3.19 -5.21
CA ASN A 307 -1.36 4.27 -5.10
C ASN A 307 -1.93 4.72 -6.45
N ALA A 308 -1.62 4.00 -7.54
CA ALA A 308 -2.23 4.25 -8.84
C ALA A 308 -3.74 4.00 -8.79
N SER A 309 -4.49 4.64 -9.71
CA SER A 309 -5.94 4.42 -9.79
C SER A 309 -6.33 2.99 -10.17
N ASP A 310 -5.45 2.31 -10.90
CA ASP A 310 -5.54 0.88 -11.23
C ASP A 310 -4.12 0.32 -11.02
N PRO A 311 -3.81 -0.19 -9.82
CA PRO A 311 -2.48 -0.67 -9.47
C PRO A 311 -2.21 -2.06 -10.10
N PRO A 312 -0.93 -2.46 -10.29
CA PRO A 312 -0.59 -3.83 -10.67
C PRO A 312 -1.19 -4.84 -9.68
N GLN A 313 -1.55 -6.02 -10.15
CA GLN A 313 -2.14 -7.08 -9.33
C GLN A 313 -1.49 -8.41 -9.65
N ASP A 314 -1.46 -9.28 -8.66
CA ASP A 314 -1.11 -10.69 -8.86
C ASP A 314 -2.28 -11.45 -9.50
N PRO A 315 -2.00 -12.55 -10.24
CA PRO A 315 -3.07 -13.37 -10.78
C PRO A 315 -3.97 -13.85 -9.65
N SER A 316 -5.29 -13.84 -9.88
CA SER A 316 -6.23 -14.40 -8.91
C SER A 316 -5.92 -15.88 -8.70
N PRO A 317 -5.96 -16.37 -7.44
CA PRO A 317 -5.83 -17.80 -7.19
C PRO A 317 -6.93 -18.55 -7.96
N PRO A 318 -6.63 -19.75 -8.48
CA PRO A 318 -7.61 -20.54 -9.22
C PRO A 318 -8.81 -20.82 -8.32
N ASN A 319 -10.01 -20.74 -8.90
CA ASN A 319 -11.23 -20.99 -8.14
C ASN A 319 -11.22 -22.44 -7.61
N PRO A 320 -11.26 -22.67 -6.29
CA PRO A 320 -11.23 -24.02 -5.72
C PRO A 320 -12.41 -24.89 -6.17
N ASN A 321 -13.50 -24.28 -6.65
CA ASN A 321 -14.67 -24.96 -7.18
C ASN A 321 -14.60 -25.25 -8.69
N ASN A 322 -13.55 -24.80 -9.40
CA ASN A 322 -13.36 -25.03 -10.82
C ASN A 322 -12.05 -25.79 -11.10
N PRO A 323 -12.06 -27.14 -11.12
CA PRO A 323 -10.85 -27.93 -11.33
C PRO A 323 -10.20 -27.76 -12.71
N ASN A 324 -10.87 -27.09 -13.65
CA ASN A 324 -10.32 -26.77 -14.97
C ASN A 324 -9.61 -25.40 -15.03
N GLU A 325 -9.79 -24.55 -14.01
CA GLU A 325 -9.13 -23.27 -13.91
C GLU A 325 -7.76 -23.47 -13.29
N LYS A 326 -6.73 -23.47 -14.15
CA LYS A 326 -5.34 -23.57 -13.71
C LYS A 326 -4.77 -22.16 -13.59
N ALA A 327 -4.03 -21.91 -12.52
CA ALA A 327 -3.15 -20.76 -12.46
C ALA A 327 -2.19 -20.79 -13.67
N PRO A 328 -1.86 -19.64 -14.27
CA PRO A 328 -0.87 -19.59 -15.34
C PRO A 328 0.46 -20.19 -14.86
N GLU A 329 1.09 -21.03 -15.69
CA GLU A 329 2.34 -21.74 -15.35
C GLU A 329 3.50 -20.80 -14.98
N ALA A 330 3.50 -19.57 -15.52
CA ALA A 330 4.44 -18.53 -15.16
C ALA A 330 3.70 -17.23 -14.80
N PRO A 331 4.01 -16.60 -13.65
CA PRO A 331 3.45 -15.31 -13.31
C PRO A 331 3.86 -14.25 -14.33
N SER A 332 2.96 -13.32 -14.61
CA SER A 332 3.26 -12.17 -15.47
C SER A 332 4.44 -11.37 -14.90
N ILE A 333 5.38 -10.97 -15.75
CA ILE A 333 6.48 -10.06 -15.38
C ILE A 333 6.01 -8.68 -14.90
N ASN A 334 4.72 -8.38 -15.09
CA ASN A 334 4.07 -7.15 -14.63
C ASN A 334 3.04 -7.41 -13.52
N SER A 335 3.10 -8.57 -12.87
CA SER A 335 2.36 -8.83 -11.62
C SER A 335 2.88 -7.96 -10.48
N ALA A 336 2.09 -7.76 -9.43
CA ALA A 336 2.49 -6.91 -8.31
C ALA A 336 3.75 -7.46 -7.62
N THR A 337 3.78 -8.77 -7.38
CA THR A 337 4.91 -9.47 -6.76
C THR A 337 6.15 -9.43 -7.65
N SER A 338 6.04 -9.74 -8.95
CA SER A 338 7.22 -9.70 -9.85
C SER A 338 7.80 -8.29 -9.99
N LEU A 339 6.94 -7.27 -10.09
CA LEU A 339 7.40 -5.87 -10.14
C LEU A 339 8.04 -5.43 -8.83
N SER A 340 7.56 -5.95 -7.70
CA SER A 340 8.12 -5.61 -6.39
C SER A 340 9.53 -6.17 -6.22
N LEU A 341 9.75 -7.43 -6.60
CA LEU A 341 11.08 -8.06 -6.62
C LEU A 341 12.04 -7.33 -7.55
N GLU A 342 11.60 -7.00 -8.77
CA GLU A 342 12.39 -6.21 -9.71
C GLU A 342 12.73 -4.83 -9.15
N ALA A 343 11.78 -4.14 -8.53
CA ALA A 343 12.01 -2.82 -7.95
C ALA A 343 13.04 -2.86 -6.82
N THR A 344 12.99 -3.88 -5.95
CA THR A 344 13.99 -4.10 -4.91
C THR A 344 15.38 -4.31 -5.50
N TYR A 345 15.49 -5.19 -6.50
CA TYR A 345 16.74 -5.45 -7.22
C TYR A 345 17.30 -4.17 -7.86
N VAL A 346 16.45 -3.37 -8.50
CA VAL A 346 16.85 -2.08 -9.11
C VAL A 346 17.32 -1.09 -8.05
N ASN A 347 16.64 -1.02 -6.90
CA ASN A 347 16.99 -0.09 -5.82
C ASN A 347 18.37 -0.38 -5.26
N GLN A 348 18.66 -1.66 -4.96
CA GLN A 348 19.95 -2.10 -4.43
C GLN A 348 21.08 -1.83 -5.42
N ASN A 349 20.95 -2.30 -6.67
CA ASN A 349 22.01 -2.14 -7.66
C ASN A 349 22.27 -0.67 -8.01
N PHE A 350 21.24 0.18 -8.04
CA PHE A 350 21.43 1.61 -8.27
C PHE A 350 22.21 2.26 -7.11
N ALA A 351 21.90 1.91 -5.86
CA ALA A 351 22.63 2.40 -4.70
C ALA A 351 24.10 1.96 -4.74
N PHE A 352 24.38 0.70 -5.09
CA PHE A 352 25.74 0.17 -5.19
C PHE A 352 26.53 0.80 -6.33
N GLN A 353 25.90 1.02 -7.49
CA GLN A 353 26.59 1.52 -8.68
C GLN A 353 26.86 3.03 -8.63
N SER A 354 26.10 3.79 -7.85
CA SER A 354 26.17 5.26 -7.80
C SER A 354 27.17 5.82 -6.78
N VAL A 355 28.01 4.97 -6.20
CA VAL A 355 29.09 5.36 -5.29
C VAL A 355 30.47 5.09 -5.91
N ILE A 356 31.49 5.79 -5.39
CA ILE A 356 32.88 5.63 -5.79
C ILE A 356 33.60 4.77 -4.74
N GLU A 357 33.86 3.51 -5.07
CA GLU A 357 34.60 2.59 -4.20
C GLU A 357 36.13 2.75 -4.30
N THR A 358 36.62 3.39 -5.37
CA THR A 358 38.04 3.61 -5.60
C THR A 358 38.50 4.95 -5.06
N ASN A 359 39.60 4.97 -4.30
CA ASN A 359 40.23 6.21 -3.86
C ASN A 359 40.95 6.91 -5.04
N PRO A 360 40.89 8.25 -5.15
CA PRO A 360 40.09 9.23 -4.40
C PRO A 360 38.66 9.42 -4.98
N PRO A 361 37.65 9.88 -4.19
CA PRO A 361 37.71 10.38 -2.80
C PRO A 361 37.92 9.29 -1.75
N PRO A 362 38.42 9.61 -0.53
CA PRO A 362 38.65 8.62 0.52
C PRO A 362 37.34 8.00 1.01
N VAL A 363 37.35 6.71 1.28
CA VAL A 363 36.28 6.05 2.03
C VAL A 363 36.16 6.61 3.47
N VAL A 364 34.96 6.61 4.04
CA VAL A 364 34.72 7.06 5.41
C VAL A 364 34.21 5.89 6.26
N ASP A 365 35.04 5.47 7.21
CA ASP A 365 34.61 4.58 8.31
C ASP A 365 33.98 5.41 9.43
N PHE A 366 32.86 4.92 9.98
CA PHE A 366 32.23 5.44 11.19
C PHE A 366 33.01 5.04 12.46
N ALA A 367 32.46 5.34 13.64
CA ALA A 367 33.10 5.02 14.91
C ALA A 367 33.33 3.52 15.09
N ASN A 368 32.37 2.70 14.62
CA ASN A 368 32.41 1.25 14.72
C ASN A 368 32.29 0.57 13.34
N PRO A 369 32.78 -0.67 13.17
CA PRO A 369 32.58 -1.46 11.95
C PRO A 369 31.11 -1.86 11.78
N ASN A 370 30.74 -2.47 10.64
CA ASN A 370 29.38 -3.00 10.45
C ASN A 370 29.08 -4.07 11.52
N PRO A 371 27.98 -3.96 12.30
CA PRO A 371 27.71 -4.86 13.42
C PRO A 371 27.20 -6.24 12.98
N PHE A 372 26.81 -6.39 11.71
CA PHE A 372 26.26 -7.64 11.16
C PHE A 372 27.28 -8.44 10.35
N TYR A 373 28.42 -7.84 10.03
CA TYR A 373 29.44 -8.46 9.18
C TYR A 373 30.47 -9.20 10.03
N GLY A 374 30.49 -10.52 9.91
CA GLY A 374 31.40 -11.39 10.64
C GLY A 374 32.86 -11.31 10.16
N PRO A 375 33.84 -11.68 11.00
CA PRO A 375 35.25 -11.73 10.59
C PRO A 375 35.55 -12.81 9.54
N ASP A 376 34.70 -13.84 9.46
CA ASP A 376 34.85 -14.96 8.52
C ASP A 376 34.21 -14.68 7.15
N GLU A 377 33.47 -13.58 7.02
CA GLU A 377 32.86 -13.19 5.76
C GLU A 377 33.87 -12.55 4.82
N THR A 378 33.80 -12.91 3.53
CA THR A 378 34.75 -12.44 2.51
C THR A 378 34.10 -11.64 1.39
N GLU A 379 32.77 -11.62 1.34
CA GLU A 379 32.01 -10.91 0.32
C GLU A 379 32.02 -9.40 0.57
N PRO A 380 32.14 -8.58 -0.48
CA PRO A 380 32.25 -7.13 -0.31
C PRO A 380 30.94 -6.53 0.20
N LEU A 381 31.04 -5.78 1.30
CA LEU A 381 29.92 -5.00 1.84
C LEU A 381 29.50 -3.87 0.91
N ALA A 382 28.19 -3.64 0.82
CA ALA A 382 27.64 -2.42 0.26
C ALA A 382 28.01 -1.19 1.11
N SER A 383 28.01 -0.01 0.47
CA SER A 383 28.05 1.28 1.18
C SER A 383 26.85 1.38 2.12
N CYS A 384 27.08 1.43 3.43
CA CYS A 384 26.00 1.55 4.41
C CYS A 384 26.55 2.06 5.75
N GLY A 385 25.90 3.09 6.27
CA GLY A 385 26.11 3.64 7.59
C GLY A 385 24.88 3.46 8.46
N TYR A 386 25.05 2.84 9.62
CA TYR A 386 24.01 2.72 10.63
C TYR A 386 24.23 3.78 11.71
N ARG A 387 23.19 4.55 12.03
CA ARG A 387 23.20 5.53 13.13
C ARG A 387 22.09 5.18 14.10
N TYR A 388 22.43 5.01 15.38
CA TYR A 388 21.48 4.74 16.44
C TYR A 388 21.11 6.06 17.10
N ARG A 389 19.87 6.49 16.89
CA ARG A 389 19.40 7.81 17.29
C ARG A 389 18.25 7.69 18.27
N VAL A 390 18.23 8.52 19.30
CA VAL A 390 17.16 8.55 20.30
C VAL A 390 16.33 9.80 20.12
N PHE A 391 15.01 9.62 20.07
CA PHE A 391 14.03 10.69 20.02
C PHE A 391 13.24 10.70 21.32
N ASP A 392 13.04 11.88 21.88
CA ASP A 392 12.20 12.08 23.05
C ASP A 392 10.75 12.30 22.62
N LEU A 393 9.86 11.40 23.05
CA LEU A 393 8.42 11.45 22.78
C LEU A 393 7.62 11.88 24.01
N SER A 394 8.27 12.34 25.08
CA SER A 394 7.63 12.72 26.34
C SER A 394 6.69 13.91 26.14
N ILE A 395 5.48 13.82 26.72
CA ILE A 395 4.47 14.89 26.63
C ILE A 395 4.45 15.73 27.92
N GLN A 396 4.79 15.10 29.04
CA GLN A 396 4.83 15.72 30.36
C GLN A 396 6.28 15.79 30.85
N GLU A 397 6.61 16.78 31.67
CA GLU A 397 7.97 16.98 32.20
C GLU A 397 8.44 15.81 33.09
N ASP A 398 7.50 15.10 33.72
CA ASP A 398 7.78 13.98 34.62
C ASP A 398 7.78 12.61 33.90
N GLU A 399 7.58 12.59 32.58
CA GLU A 399 7.57 11.38 31.76
C GLU A 399 8.93 11.19 31.08
N ASP A 400 9.48 9.97 31.14
CA ASP A 400 10.64 9.57 30.34
C ASP A 400 10.20 8.56 29.28
N PHE A 401 9.85 9.07 28.09
CA PHE A 401 9.33 8.27 26.99
C PHE A 401 10.17 8.42 25.73
N LYS A 402 11.24 7.64 25.65
CA LYS A 402 12.20 7.68 24.55
C LYS A 402 12.03 6.51 23.59
N ILE A 403 12.30 6.78 22.30
CA ILE A 403 12.39 5.76 21.25
C ILE A 403 13.80 5.77 20.64
N CYS A 404 14.42 4.59 20.58
CA CYS A 404 15.67 4.37 19.88
C CYS A 404 15.39 3.81 18.48
N VAL A 405 15.97 4.44 17.47
CA VAL A 405 15.79 4.10 16.06
C VAL A 405 17.15 3.82 15.43
N ARG A 406 17.34 2.62 14.87
CA ARG A 406 18.44 2.38 13.92
C ARG A 406 18.06 2.99 12.58
N THR A 407 18.89 3.91 12.10
CA THR A 407 18.69 4.63 10.85
C THR A 407 19.82 4.37 9.87
N GLU A 408 19.53 4.43 8.57
CA GLU A 408 20.51 4.11 7.52
C GLU A 408 20.82 5.31 6.61
N VAL A 409 22.11 5.45 6.27
CA VAL A 409 22.61 6.33 5.22
C VAL A 409 23.43 5.54 4.22
N ASP A 410 23.30 5.86 2.94
CA ASP A 410 23.87 5.03 1.85
C ASP A 410 25.22 5.59 1.35
N ALA A 411 25.44 6.90 1.41
CA ALA A 411 26.67 7.54 0.93
C ALA A 411 26.93 8.88 1.63
N TYR A 412 28.05 9.51 1.28
CA TYR A 412 28.32 10.91 1.63
C TYR A 412 28.66 11.75 0.39
N LEU A 413 28.46 13.07 0.46
CA LEU A 413 28.81 14.00 -0.60
C LEU A 413 30.22 14.59 -0.39
N PRO A 414 31.19 14.35 -1.29
CA PRO A 414 32.53 14.91 -1.15
C PRO A 414 32.52 16.44 -1.12
N GLY A 415 33.18 16.98 -0.09
CA GLY A 415 33.32 18.41 0.15
C GLY A 415 32.12 19.09 0.83
N ALA A 416 31.15 18.32 1.34
CA ALA A 416 29.94 18.85 1.98
C ALA A 416 29.98 18.91 3.52
N GLY A 417 31.14 18.61 4.13
CA GLY A 417 31.32 18.58 5.59
C GLY A 417 32.03 17.32 6.04
N ASN A 418 31.97 17.04 7.35
CA ASN A 418 32.47 15.81 7.95
C ASN A 418 31.34 14.77 8.11
N PRO A 419 31.32 13.68 7.32
CA PRO A 419 30.28 12.65 7.42
C PRO A 419 30.24 11.94 8.77
N ARG A 420 31.36 11.89 9.51
CA ARG A 420 31.41 11.31 10.87
C ARG A 420 30.65 12.15 11.89
N GLU A 421 30.46 13.44 11.62
CA GLU A 421 29.66 14.37 12.44
C GLU A 421 28.24 14.54 11.87
N GLY A 422 27.81 13.65 10.98
CA GLY A 422 26.47 13.70 10.40
C GLY A 422 26.31 14.66 9.21
N GLN A 423 27.38 15.30 8.72
CA GLN A 423 27.31 16.30 7.67
C GLN A 423 27.54 15.70 6.28
N GLY A 424 26.82 16.20 5.28
CA GLY A 424 26.94 15.77 3.89
C GLY A 424 26.45 14.34 3.65
N LEU A 425 25.63 13.79 4.56
CA LEU A 425 25.10 12.44 4.44
C LEU A 425 24.02 12.37 3.35
N VAL A 426 23.98 11.23 2.66
CA VAL A 426 23.12 11.01 1.50
C VAL A 426 22.42 9.66 1.60
N THR A 427 21.10 9.66 1.38
CA THR A 427 20.33 8.44 1.08
C THR A 427 20.13 8.29 -0.42
N ILE A 428 20.13 7.06 -0.91
CA ILE A 428 20.04 6.75 -2.34
C ILE A 428 18.89 5.76 -2.55
N ARG A 429 17.98 6.11 -3.47
CA ARG A 429 16.81 5.31 -3.84
C ARG A 429 16.62 5.34 -5.36
N ALA A 430 15.91 4.37 -5.91
CA ALA A 430 15.60 4.31 -7.34
C ALA A 430 14.09 4.11 -7.58
N LEU A 431 13.52 4.99 -8.41
CA LEU A 431 12.24 4.75 -9.07
C LEU A 431 12.47 3.89 -10.32
N ASN A 432 11.51 3.00 -10.60
CA ASN A 432 11.56 2.08 -11.72
C ASN A 432 10.37 2.26 -12.67
N GLU A 433 10.64 2.31 -13.97
CA GLU A 433 9.65 2.25 -15.05
C GLU A 433 9.72 0.88 -15.73
N PHE A 434 8.58 0.19 -15.78
CA PHE A 434 8.41 -1.06 -16.53
C PHE A 434 7.84 -0.76 -17.93
N ASP A 435 6.71 -1.36 -18.32
CA ASP A 435 6.00 -0.99 -19.55
C ASP A 435 4.99 0.13 -19.26
N PRO A 436 5.20 1.37 -19.75
CA PRO A 436 4.29 2.50 -19.49
C PRO A 436 2.88 2.29 -20.08
N ARG A 437 2.70 1.28 -20.93
CA ARG A 437 1.40 0.94 -21.56
C ARG A 437 0.75 -0.30 -20.94
N ALA A 438 1.41 -0.99 -20.02
CA ALA A 438 0.84 -2.17 -19.38
C ALA A 438 -0.27 -1.78 -18.39
N PRO A 439 -1.21 -2.70 -18.10
CA PRO A 439 -2.09 -2.58 -16.94
C PRO A 439 -1.26 -2.35 -15.67
N GLY A 440 -1.73 -1.49 -14.76
CA GLY A 440 -0.96 -1.16 -13.56
C GLY A 440 0.11 -0.07 -13.75
N ALA A 441 0.39 0.41 -14.97
CA ALA A 441 1.43 1.41 -15.23
C ALA A 441 1.12 2.82 -14.70
N GLY A 442 -0.09 3.05 -14.21
CA GLY A 442 -0.46 4.31 -13.53
C GLY A 442 -0.47 5.54 -14.44
N GLY A 443 -0.36 5.37 -15.76
CA GLY A 443 -0.49 6.45 -16.74
C GLY A 443 0.68 7.45 -16.76
N ALA A 444 1.85 7.07 -16.27
CA ALA A 444 3.05 7.89 -16.37
C ALA A 444 3.41 8.16 -17.84
N PRO A 445 3.81 9.40 -18.21
CA PRO A 445 4.40 9.65 -19.53
C PRO A 445 5.69 8.87 -19.68
N ASP A 446 5.96 8.30 -20.86
CA ASP A 446 7.20 7.56 -21.14
C ASP A 446 8.46 8.38 -20.78
N TRP A 447 9.27 7.83 -19.87
CA TRP A 447 10.37 8.54 -19.26
C TRP A 447 11.44 8.94 -20.27
N ARG A 448 11.74 8.08 -21.26
CA ARG A 448 12.77 8.36 -22.27
C ARG A 448 12.47 9.61 -23.09
N THR A 449 11.19 9.85 -23.38
CA THR A 449 10.76 11.02 -24.15
C THR A 449 10.45 12.24 -23.29
N LYS A 450 10.07 12.03 -22.01
CA LYS A 450 9.50 13.10 -21.17
C LYS A 450 10.34 13.55 -19.99
N LEU A 451 11.34 12.80 -19.53
CA LEU A 451 12.17 13.25 -18.40
C LEU A 451 12.91 14.56 -18.69
N ASP A 452 13.51 14.71 -19.88
CA ASP A 452 14.28 15.91 -20.23
C ASP A 452 13.38 17.12 -20.55
N SER A 453 12.20 16.88 -21.12
CA SER A 453 11.31 17.95 -21.62
C SER A 453 10.16 18.32 -20.69
N GLN A 454 9.70 17.37 -19.86
CA GLN A 454 8.50 17.47 -19.03
C GLN A 454 8.71 16.78 -17.67
N ARG A 455 9.89 16.99 -17.06
CA ARG A 455 10.28 16.37 -15.77
C ARG A 455 9.20 16.49 -14.70
N GLY A 456 8.60 17.67 -14.56
CA GLY A 456 7.55 17.91 -13.56
C GLY A 456 6.32 17.02 -13.73
N ALA A 457 5.94 16.67 -14.97
CA ALA A 457 4.80 15.79 -15.23
C ALA A 457 5.12 14.33 -14.87
N VAL A 458 6.34 13.87 -15.14
CA VAL A 458 6.82 12.54 -14.73
C VAL A 458 6.85 12.46 -13.20
N VAL A 459 7.52 13.42 -12.55
CA VAL A 459 7.63 13.49 -11.07
C VAL A 459 6.25 13.52 -10.42
N ALA A 460 5.33 14.36 -10.90
CA ALA A 460 3.98 14.45 -10.34
C ALA A 460 3.19 13.13 -10.46
N THR A 461 3.37 12.40 -11.56
CA THR A 461 2.71 11.11 -11.76
C THR A 461 3.30 10.06 -10.83
N GLU A 462 4.63 10.04 -10.66
CA GLU A 462 5.30 9.15 -9.70
C GLU A 462 4.93 9.46 -8.26
N MET A 463 4.87 10.73 -7.86
CA MET A 463 4.41 11.15 -6.54
C MET A 463 2.98 10.70 -6.22
N LYS A 464 2.12 10.61 -7.25
CA LYS A 464 0.76 10.10 -7.13
C LYS A 464 0.72 8.58 -7.04
N ASN A 465 1.35 7.88 -7.99
CA ASN A 465 1.26 6.42 -8.11
C ASN A 465 2.06 5.68 -7.05
N ASN A 466 3.14 6.30 -6.56
CA ASN A 466 4.08 5.73 -5.59
C ASN A 466 4.11 6.54 -4.28
N SER A 467 2.98 7.17 -3.92
CA SER A 467 2.90 8.12 -2.81
C SER A 467 3.39 7.54 -1.47
N TYR A 468 3.00 6.30 -1.15
CA TYR A 468 3.41 5.63 0.08
C TYR A 468 4.89 5.29 0.09
N LYS A 469 5.41 4.69 -1.00
CA LYS A 469 6.83 4.39 -1.20
C LYS A 469 7.70 5.64 -1.02
N LEU A 470 7.37 6.73 -1.70
CA LEU A 470 8.11 7.99 -1.66
C LEU A 470 8.04 8.66 -0.28
N ALA A 471 6.90 8.57 0.41
CA ALA A 471 6.75 9.06 1.77
C ALA A 471 7.67 8.31 2.74
N LYS A 472 7.73 6.97 2.66
CA LYS A 472 8.64 6.15 3.48
C LYS A 472 10.09 6.55 3.27
N TRP A 473 10.54 6.70 2.02
CA TRP A 473 11.92 7.12 1.73
C TRP A 473 12.26 8.50 2.27
N ALA A 474 11.33 9.46 2.15
CA ALA A 474 11.52 10.79 2.71
C ALA A 474 11.65 10.74 4.24
N VAL A 475 10.75 10.00 4.91
CA VAL A 475 10.77 9.82 6.37
C VAL A 475 12.05 9.11 6.84
N GLN A 476 12.47 8.03 6.20
CA GLN A 476 13.74 7.34 6.50
C GLN A 476 14.92 8.31 6.39
N SER A 477 14.97 9.12 5.32
CA SER A 477 16.06 10.07 5.11
C SER A 477 16.09 11.19 6.15
N ILE A 478 14.92 11.65 6.61
CA ILE A 478 14.79 12.64 7.70
C ILE A 478 15.23 12.02 9.02
N LEU A 479 14.74 10.82 9.36
CA LEU A 479 15.13 10.08 10.57
C LEU A 479 16.63 9.83 10.61
N ALA A 480 17.24 9.48 9.48
CA ALA A 480 18.68 9.26 9.36
C ALA A 480 19.53 10.53 9.41
N GLY A 481 18.91 11.71 9.33
CA GLY A 481 19.60 13.00 9.30
C GLY A 481 20.43 13.18 8.03
N ALA A 482 19.92 12.70 6.88
CA ALA A 482 20.57 12.90 5.60
C ALA A 482 20.28 14.30 5.03
N ASP A 483 21.31 14.98 4.55
CA ASP A 483 21.18 16.31 3.95
C ASP A 483 20.50 16.25 2.58
N LEU A 484 20.79 15.19 1.83
CA LEU A 484 20.26 14.97 0.49
C LEU A 484 19.73 13.55 0.34
N MET A 485 18.66 13.42 -0.42
CA MET A 485 18.19 12.16 -0.97
C MET A 485 18.39 12.19 -2.49
N LYS A 486 19.04 11.15 -3.02
CA LYS A 486 19.25 10.93 -4.45
C LYS A 486 18.22 9.93 -4.95
N ILE A 487 17.48 10.30 -5.99
CA ILE A 487 16.47 9.45 -6.63
C ILE A 487 16.88 9.17 -8.07
N GLY A 488 17.25 7.94 -8.36
CA GLY A 488 17.48 7.45 -9.72
C GLY A 488 16.17 7.18 -10.46
N TYR A 489 16.13 7.49 -11.75
CA TYR A 489 15.07 7.11 -12.68
C TYR A 489 15.60 5.98 -13.56
N VAL A 490 15.21 4.75 -13.24
CA VAL A 490 15.67 3.54 -13.92
C VAL A 490 14.52 2.95 -14.74
N SER A 491 14.76 2.61 -16.00
CA SER A 491 13.75 2.02 -16.88
C SER A 491 14.27 0.71 -17.46
N ARG A 492 13.39 -0.26 -17.72
CA ARG A 492 13.77 -1.46 -18.48
C ARG A 492 14.37 -1.06 -19.82
N SER A 493 15.41 -1.74 -20.29
CA SER A 493 15.98 -1.51 -21.62
C SER A 493 14.99 -1.89 -22.72
N ASN A 494 14.23 -2.96 -22.49
CA ASN A 494 13.10 -3.38 -23.32
C ASN A 494 11.91 -3.65 -22.38
N PRO A 495 10.73 -3.05 -22.59
CA PRO A 495 9.57 -3.25 -21.71
C PRO A 495 9.18 -4.72 -21.46
N ARG A 496 9.56 -5.63 -22.37
CA ARG A 496 9.30 -7.07 -22.29
C ARG A 496 10.39 -7.88 -21.59
N ASP A 497 11.47 -7.24 -21.16
CA ASP A 497 12.64 -7.87 -20.53
C ASP A 497 12.89 -7.21 -19.18
N ALA A 498 12.59 -7.94 -18.10
CA ALA A 498 12.76 -7.47 -16.73
C ALA A 498 14.18 -7.67 -16.20
N ALA A 499 15.11 -8.24 -16.97
CA ALA A 499 16.47 -8.53 -16.51
C ALA A 499 17.48 -7.41 -16.81
N ARG A 500 17.14 -6.46 -17.69
CA ARG A 500 18.05 -5.41 -18.14
C ARG A 500 17.43 -4.03 -17.98
N HIS A 501 18.18 -3.15 -17.34
CA HIS A 501 17.74 -1.79 -17.03
C HIS A 501 18.79 -0.75 -17.42
N VAL A 502 18.33 0.48 -17.60
CA VAL A 502 19.16 1.66 -17.85
C VAL A 502 18.74 2.79 -16.94
N ILE A 503 19.73 3.54 -16.48
CA ILE A 503 19.59 4.75 -15.69
C ILE A 503 19.40 5.91 -16.67
N LEU A 504 18.25 6.56 -16.59
CA LEU A 504 17.86 7.66 -17.47
C LEU A 504 18.19 9.03 -16.89
N SER A 505 18.12 9.16 -15.57
CA SER A 505 18.36 10.42 -14.88
C SER A 505 18.50 10.23 -13.37
N THR A 506 19.04 11.24 -12.69
CA THR A 506 19.06 11.31 -11.23
C THR A 506 18.51 12.65 -10.76
N ALA A 507 17.72 12.64 -9.70
CA ALA A 507 17.26 13.84 -8.99
C ALA A 507 17.92 13.93 -7.62
N SER A 508 18.21 15.15 -7.19
CA SER A 508 18.76 15.46 -5.87
C SER A 508 17.75 16.34 -5.16
N VAL A 509 17.29 15.91 -3.98
CA VAL A 509 16.29 16.65 -3.19
C VAL A 509 16.73 16.71 -1.74
N ARG A 510 16.32 17.76 -1.02
CA ARG A 510 16.38 17.75 0.45
C ARG A 510 15.20 16.94 0.98
N PRO A 511 15.40 16.00 1.91
CA PRO A 511 14.31 15.14 2.41
C PRO A 511 13.11 15.91 2.97
N THR A 512 13.35 16.98 3.73
CA THR A 512 12.31 17.83 4.34
C THR A 512 11.45 18.54 3.29
N ASP A 513 12.09 19.14 2.28
CA ASP A 513 11.38 19.78 1.16
C ASP A 513 10.58 18.76 0.35
N PHE A 514 11.13 17.57 0.14
CA PHE A 514 10.44 16.52 -0.61
C PHE A 514 9.25 15.94 0.15
N ALA A 515 9.37 15.76 1.47
CA ALA A 515 8.25 15.38 2.33
C ALA A 515 7.12 16.43 2.27
N ALA A 516 7.46 17.72 2.29
CA ALA A 516 6.49 18.80 2.13
C ALA A 516 5.79 18.75 0.76
N GLN A 517 6.53 18.50 -0.33
CA GLN A 517 5.95 18.31 -1.67
C GLN A 517 4.99 17.11 -1.74
N LEU A 518 5.27 16.04 -0.99
CA LEU A 518 4.41 14.86 -0.89
C LEU A 518 3.21 15.07 0.05
N ASN A 519 3.12 16.21 0.73
CA ASN A 519 2.14 16.49 1.80
C ASN A 519 2.28 15.53 3.00
N VAL A 520 3.52 15.12 3.33
CA VAL A 520 3.83 14.29 4.49
C VAL A 520 4.19 15.20 5.66
N SER A 521 3.46 15.07 6.77
CA SER A 521 3.72 15.82 8.00
C SER A 521 4.46 14.92 8.98
N PHE A 522 5.68 15.33 9.35
CA PHE A 522 6.49 14.59 10.33
C PHE A 522 5.85 14.62 11.72
N THR A 523 5.28 15.77 12.12
CA THR A 523 4.46 15.92 13.33
C THR A 523 3.28 14.94 13.37
N ASN A 524 2.62 14.68 12.22
CA ASN A 524 1.56 13.66 12.17
C ASN A 524 2.12 12.25 12.37
N GLY A 525 3.24 11.93 11.72
CA GLY A 525 3.92 10.65 11.87
C GLY A 525 4.25 10.35 13.34
N TRP A 526 4.83 11.30 14.07
CA TRP A 526 5.14 11.13 15.49
C TRP A 526 3.88 10.98 16.35
N GLY A 527 2.80 11.70 16.05
CA GLY A 527 1.53 11.50 16.75
C GLY A 527 0.97 10.09 16.58
N ILE A 528 1.12 9.49 15.39
CA ILE A 528 0.75 8.09 15.12
C ILE A 528 1.62 7.13 15.95
N VAL A 529 2.94 7.31 15.89
CA VAL A 529 3.90 6.48 16.62
C VAL A 529 3.62 6.53 18.12
N ARG A 530 3.48 7.72 18.71
CA ARG A 530 3.17 7.91 20.13
C ARG A 530 1.87 7.22 20.53
N THR A 531 0.82 7.33 19.72
CA THR A 531 -0.46 6.68 20.02
C THR A 531 -0.35 5.16 20.04
N VAL A 532 0.34 4.58 19.05
CA VAL A 532 0.54 3.11 19.02
C VAL A 532 1.46 2.66 20.15
N ALA A 533 2.50 3.42 20.45
CA ALA A 533 3.40 3.20 21.57
C ALA A 533 2.66 3.20 22.92
N ASP A 534 1.79 4.18 23.18
CA ASP A 534 0.97 4.24 24.39
C ASP A 534 0.02 3.05 24.53
N LEU A 535 -0.54 2.56 23.40
CA LEU A 535 -1.34 1.34 23.40
C LEU A 535 -0.48 0.15 23.82
N CYS A 536 0.71 -0.01 23.23
CA CYS A 536 1.63 -1.09 23.58
C CYS A 536 2.04 -1.07 25.04
N MET A 537 2.28 0.12 25.60
CA MET A 537 2.65 0.31 27.00
C MET A 537 1.50 0.08 28.00
N LYS A 538 0.24 -0.01 27.55
CA LYS A 538 -0.89 -0.40 28.40
C LYS A 538 -1.17 -1.91 28.41
N MET A 539 -0.67 -2.64 27.43
CA MET A 539 -0.89 -4.08 27.32
C MET A 539 -0.02 -4.89 28.29
N PRO A 540 -0.36 -6.12 28.70
CA PRO A 540 0.57 -6.95 29.45
C PRO A 540 1.81 -7.31 28.63
N GLU A 541 2.84 -7.86 29.27
CA GLU A 541 3.97 -8.47 28.56
C GLU A 541 3.48 -9.59 27.62
N GLY A 542 4.11 -9.71 26.45
CA GLY A 542 3.69 -10.68 25.44
C GLY A 542 3.96 -10.25 24.01
N LYS A 543 3.42 -11.04 23.08
CA LYS A 543 3.58 -10.85 21.63
C LYS A 543 2.29 -10.32 21.02
N TYR A 544 2.43 -9.35 20.13
CA TYR A 544 1.33 -8.69 19.45
C TYR A 544 1.66 -8.52 17.97
N VAL A 545 0.63 -8.27 17.16
CA VAL A 545 0.81 -7.91 15.76
C VAL A 545 -0.13 -6.78 15.37
N LEU A 546 0.44 -5.74 14.77
CA LEU A 546 -0.31 -4.63 14.19
C LEU A 546 -0.46 -4.87 12.69
N VAL A 547 -1.69 -5.12 12.23
CA VAL A 547 -1.99 -5.49 10.84
C VAL A 547 -2.80 -4.38 10.18
N LYS A 548 -2.37 -3.95 8.99
CA LYS A 548 -3.18 -3.10 8.12
C LYS A 548 -4.14 -3.95 7.30
N ASP A 549 -5.42 -3.62 7.36
CA ASP A 549 -6.48 -4.35 6.64
C ASP A 549 -6.28 -4.24 5.12
N PRO A 550 -6.36 -5.35 4.36
CA PRO A 550 -6.10 -5.33 2.92
C PRO A 550 -7.12 -4.54 2.08
N ASN A 551 -8.35 -4.39 2.58
CA ASN A 551 -9.48 -3.84 1.83
C ASN A 551 -10.13 -2.62 2.51
N ARG A 552 -9.91 -2.41 3.81
CA ARG A 552 -10.39 -1.26 4.58
C ARG A 552 -9.23 -0.36 5.02
N PRO A 553 -9.42 0.97 5.11
CA PRO A 553 -8.40 1.91 5.59
C PRO A 553 -8.32 1.90 7.12
N VAL A 554 -7.99 0.75 7.71
CA VAL A 554 -7.89 0.54 9.16
C VAL A 554 -6.64 -0.26 9.50
N ILE A 555 -6.07 -0.01 10.67
CA ILE A 555 -5.08 -0.89 11.31
C ILE A 555 -5.72 -1.57 12.52
N ARG A 556 -5.37 -2.83 12.75
CA ARG A 556 -5.85 -3.64 13.88
C ARG A 556 -4.69 -4.19 14.67
N LEU A 557 -4.81 -4.10 15.99
CA LEU A 557 -3.83 -4.65 16.92
C LEU A 557 -4.38 -5.95 17.50
N TYR A 558 -3.62 -7.03 17.38
CA TYR A 558 -3.97 -8.34 17.91
C TYR A 558 -2.97 -8.79 18.98
N ALA A 559 -3.47 -9.40 20.05
CA ALA A 559 -2.66 -10.28 20.90
C ALA A 559 -2.57 -11.65 20.25
N ILE A 560 -1.36 -12.20 20.20
CA ILE A 560 -1.07 -13.49 19.57
C ILE A 560 -0.38 -14.44 20.55
N PRO A 561 -0.59 -15.76 20.44
CA PRO A 561 0.19 -16.74 21.18
C PRO A 561 1.69 -16.54 20.97
N ALA A 562 2.49 -16.78 22.02
CA ALA A 562 3.96 -16.59 21.97
C ALA A 562 4.64 -17.43 20.87
N SER A 563 4.07 -18.60 20.54
CA SER A 563 4.55 -19.49 19.47
C SER A 563 4.31 -18.94 18.05
N THR A 564 3.41 -17.98 17.89
CA THR A 564 3.07 -17.45 16.56
C THR A 564 4.30 -16.76 15.97
N PHE A 565 4.74 -17.17 14.78
CA PHE A 565 5.96 -16.69 14.11
C PHE A 565 7.29 -17.10 14.77
N SER A 566 7.29 -18.03 15.73
CA SER A 566 8.51 -18.83 15.99
C SER A 566 8.46 -20.03 15.06
N GLY A 567 9.52 -20.31 14.31
CA GLY A 567 9.55 -21.28 13.19
C GLY A 567 9.15 -22.74 13.49
N GLU A 568 8.63 -23.05 14.67
CA GLU A 568 7.99 -24.34 15.00
C GLU A 568 6.63 -24.54 14.31
N ASP A 569 5.99 -23.47 13.82
CA ASP A 569 4.71 -23.55 13.09
C ASP A 569 4.86 -24.08 11.63
N GLU A 570 6.09 -24.23 11.10
CA GLU A 570 6.32 -24.75 9.74
C GLU A 570 6.23 -26.29 9.63
N ASP A 571 6.20 -27.01 10.74
CA ASP A 571 6.23 -28.49 10.75
C ASP A 571 4.85 -29.18 10.89
N VAL A 572 3.74 -28.44 10.93
CA VAL A 572 2.41 -29.00 11.29
C VAL A 572 1.47 -29.26 10.11
N GLU A 573 1.87 -28.98 8.86
CA GLU A 573 1.09 -29.36 7.67
C GLU A 573 1.72 -30.52 6.86
N GLY A 574 2.17 -31.56 7.57
CA GLY A 574 2.35 -32.89 6.99
C GLY A 574 1.05 -33.69 7.12
N PHE A 575 0.15 -33.59 6.12
CA PHE A 575 -1.01 -34.47 6.04
C PHE A 575 -0.54 -35.93 6.00
N GLU A 576 -0.81 -36.68 7.07
CA GLU A 576 -0.76 -38.13 7.08
C GLU A 576 -1.79 -38.66 6.06
N GLU A 577 -1.29 -39.19 4.94
CA GLU A 577 -2.06 -40.12 4.10
C GLU A 577 -2.31 -41.39 4.92
N GLU A 578 -3.48 -41.49 5.55
CA GLU A 578 -4.03 -42.79 5.96
C GLU A 578 -4.58 -43.51 4.72
N ASP A 579 -3.87 -44.56 4.31
CA ASP A 579 -4.28 -45.56 3.33
C ASP A 579 -5.65 -46.19 3.69
N LEU A 580 -6.63 -46.06 2.78
CA LEU A 580 -7.76 -47.00 2.62
C LEU A 580 -8.12 -47.22 1.15
#